data_AF-A0A1H1II00-F1
#
_entry.id   AF-A0A1H1II00-F1
#
_cell.length_a   1.000
_cell.length_b   1.000
_cell.length_c   1.000
_cell.angle_alpha   90.00
_cell.angle_beta   90.00
_cell.angle_gamma   90.00
#
_symmetry.space_group_name_H-M   'P 1'
#
loop_
_entity.id
_entity.type
_entity.pdbx_description
1 polymer ?
#
loop_
_entity_poly.entity_id
_entity_poly.type
_entity_poly.pdbx_seq_one_letter_code
_entity_poly.pdbx_strand_id
1 'polypeptide(L)'
;MDPRALEAEALMKAAARLSVLQREWTTVSIEERNDALIFNRTLWTIFVAEATETTSELPFPLQNNIANLGLFIFNRTLEMMAGEDPVALETMININKSLAAGLRGQKAAP
;
A
#
# COMPACT_ATOMS: atom_id res chain seq x y z
N MET A 1 11.04 -10.87 -15.91
CA MET A 1 11.03 -9.82 -14.88
C MET A 1 10.92 -10.49 -13.53
N ASP A 2 11.60 -9.98 -12.52
CA ASP A 2 11.48 -10.46 -11.13
C ASP A 2 10.15 -9.95 -10.54
N PRO A 3 9.22 -10.84 -10.11
CA PRO A 3 7.94 -10.44 -9.51
C PRO A 3 8.10 -9.45 -8.34
N ARG A 4 9.12 -9.65 -7.49
CA ARG A 4 9.36 -8.77 -6.32
C ARG A 4 9.76 -7.36 -6.72
N ALA A 5 10.48 -7.23 -7.83
CA ALA A 5 10.85 -5.91 -8.36
C ALA A 5 9.61 -5.16 -8.89
N LEU A 6 8.68 -5.87 -9.53
CA LEU A 6 7.43 -5.30 -10.02
C LEU A 6 6.52 -4.87 -8.86
N GLU A 7 6.39 -5.69 -7.82
CA GLU A 7 5.65 -5.36 -6.59
C GLU A 7 6.22 -4.12 -5.90
N ALA A 8 7.55 -4.04 -5.77
CA ALA A 8 8.23 -2.88 -5.20
C ALA A 8 7.97 -1.61 -6.03
N GLU A 9 7.97 -1.70 -7.35
CA GLU A 9 7.64 -0.59 -8.24
C GLU A 9 6.18 -0.14 -8.07
N ALA A 10 5.25 -1.09 -8.00
CA ALA A 10 3.82 -0.80 -7.77
C ALA A 10 3.59 -0.07 -6.44
N LEU A 11 4.26 -0.51 -5.36
CA LEU A 11 4.23 0.15 -4.05
C LEU A 11 4.81 1.57 -4.09
N MET A 12 5.94 1.76 -4.78
CA MET A 12 6.53 3.09 -4.95
C MET A 12 5.60 4.02 -5.75
N LYS A 13 4.93 3.50 -6.78
CA LYS A 13 3.92 4.24 -7.54
C LYS A 13 2.73 4.63 -6.66
N ALA A 14 2.24 3.72 -5.82
CA ALA A 14 1.17 4.02 -4.86
C ALA A 14 1.60 5.11 -3.87
N ALA A 15 2.81 5.00 -3.30
CA ALA A 15 3.37 6.02 -2.41
C ALA A 15 3.50 7.39 -3.08
N ALA A 16 3.93 7.44 -4.35
CA ALA A 16 4.05 8.68 -5.10
C ALA A 16 2.68 9.33 -5.34
N ARG A 17 1.67 8.55 -5.73
CA ARG A 17 0.29 9.04 -5.91
C ARG A 17 -0.29 9.60 -4.62
N LEU A 18 -0.12 8.89 -3.50
CA LEU A 18 -0.58 9.38 -2.20
C LEU A 18 0.19 10.63 -1.74
N SER A 19 1.48 10.75 -2.07
CA SER A 19 2.28 11.96 -1.75
C SER A 19 1.79 13.19 -2.52
N VAL A 20 1.45 13.03 -3.81
CA VAL A 20 0.83 14.10 -4.61
C VAL A 20 -0.51 14.48 -4.01
N LEU A 21 -1.36 13.48 -3.73
CA LEU A 21 -2.67 13.68 -3.10
C LEU A 21 -2.57 14.43 -1.77
N GLN A 22 -1.60 14.09 -0.92
CA GLN A 22 -1.39 14.79 0.36
C GLN A 22 -1.03 16.25 0.17
N ARG A 23 -0.10 16.55 -0.75
CA ARG A 23 0.38 17.91 -1.02
C ARG A 23 -0.69 18.78 -1.69
N GLU A 24 -1.48 18.18 -2.57
CA GLU A 24 -2.44 18.87 -3.44
C GLU A 24 -3.88 18.63 -2.99
N TRP A 25 -4.08 18.24 -1.73
CA TRP A 25 -5.37 17.80 -1.19
C TRP A 25 -6.50 18.77 -1.50
N THR A 26 -6.28 20.08 -1.31
CA THR A 26 -7.31 21.10 -1.54
C THR A 26 -7.54 21.45 -3.01
N THR A 27 -6.63 21.07 -3.91
CA THR A 27 -6.68 21.42 -5.34
C THR A 27 -7.16 20.28 -6.21
N VAL A 28 -6.93 19.02 -5.82
CA VAL A 28 -7.45 17.86 -6.55
C VAL A 28 -8.94 17.66 -6.30
N SER A 29 -9.67 17.24 -7.34
CA SER A 29 -11.09 16.92 -7.28
C SER A 29 -11.35 15.69 -6.41
N ILE A 30 -12.57 15.55 -5.87
CA ILE A 30 -12.95 14.38 -5.06
C ILE A 30 -12.75 13.07 -5.83
N GLU A 31 -13.03 13.07 -7.13
CA GLU A 31 -12.81 11.92 -8.01
C GLU A 31 -11.33 11.53 -8.07
N GLU A 32 -10.42 12.49 -8.30
CA GLU A 32 -8.97 12.23 -8.30
C GLU A 32 -8.45 11.76 -6.94
N ARG A 33 -9.02 12.27 -5.83
CA ARG A 33 -8.70 11.78 -4.47
C ARG A 33 -9.08 10.31 -4.34
N ASN A 34 -10.32 9.98 -4.70
CA ASN A 34 -10.84 8.62 -4.62
C ASN A 34 -10.03 7.67 -5.50
N ASP A 35 -9.65 8.09 -6.70
CA ASP A 35 -8.83 7.27 -7.61
C ASP A 35 -7.46 6.93 -7.04
N ALA A 36 -6.79 7.87 -6.40
CA ALA A 36 -5.49 7.62 -5.76
C ALA A 36 -5.63 6.70 -4.54
N LEU A 37 -6.67 6.90 -3.73
CA LEU A 37 -7.01 6.07 -2.57
C LEU A 37 -7.37 4.63 -2.99
N ILE A 38 -8.23 4.47 -4.00
CA ILE A 38 -8.66 3.19 -4.56
C ILE A 38 -7.47 2.45 -5.18
N PHE A 39 -6.59 3.15 -5.90
CA PHE A 39 -5.38 2.52 -6.45
C PHE A 39 -4.52 1.88 -5.36
N ASN A 40 -4.30 2.60 -4.26
CA ASN A 40 -3.56 2.05 -3.13
C ASN A 40 -4.30 0.86 -2.51
N ARG A 41 -5.60 0.99 -2.27
CA ARG A 41 -6.43 -0.08 -1.70
C ARG A 41 -6.40 -1.35 -2.57
N THR A 42 -6.51 -1.22 -3.88
CA THR A 42 -6.48 -2.35 -4.82
C THR A 42 -5.16 -3.11 -4.74
N LEU A 43 -4.03 -2.40 -4.67
CA LEU A 43 -2.73 -3.02 -4.48
C LEU A 43 -2.66 -3.83 -3.18
N TRP A 44 -3.18 -3.27 -2.08
CA TRP A 44 -3.22 -3.95 -0.79
C TRP A 44 -4.19 -5.13 -0.75
N THR A 45 -5.29 -5.11 -1.52
CA THR A 45 -6.17 -6.27 -1.69
C THR A 45 -5.42 -7.45 -2.29
N ILE A 46 -4.56 -7.20 -3.28
CA ILE A 46 -3.75 -8.24 -3.92
C ILE A 46 -2.75 -8.83 -2.91
N PHE A 47 -1.99 -7.98 -2.21
CA PHE A 47 -1.03 -8.47 -1.21
C PHE A 47 -1.67 -9.26 -0.07
N VAL A 48 -2.83 -8.84 0.43
CA VAL A 48 -3.55 -9.60 1.46
C VAL A 48 -4.03 -10.93 0.91
N ALA A 49 -4.58 -10.96 -0.32
CA ALA A 49 -5.02 -12.21 -0.94
C ALA A 49 -3.86 -13.20 -1.04
N GLU A 50 -2.73 -12.80 -1.65
CA GLU A 50 -1.55 -13.65 -1.81
C GLU A 50 -0.95 -14.09 -0.46
N ALA A 51 -0.92 -13.21 0.54
CA ALA A 51 -0.36 -13.54 1.86
C ALA A 51 -1.27 -14.47 2.68
N THR A 52 -2.58 -14.48 2.41
CA THR A 52 -3.57 -15.28 3.17
C THR A 52 -4.07 -16.51 2.41
N GLU A 53 -3.58 -16.72 1.19
CA GLU A 53 -3.82 -17.94 0.42
C GLU A 53 -3.27 -19.17 1.13
N THR A 54 -4.01 -20.29 1.03
CA THR A 54 -3.64 -21.56 1.68
C THR A 54 -2.34 -22.16 1.14
N THR A 55 -1.92 -21.74 -0.05
CA THR A 55 -0.68 -22.14 -0.72
C THR A 55 0.48 -21.18 -0.48
N SER A 56 0.30 -20.14 0.35
CA SER A 56 1.34 -19.15 0.62
C SER A 56 2.57 -19.77 1.28
N GLU A 57 3.74 -19.56 0.69
CA GLU A 57 5.04 -20.01 1.23
C GLU A 57 5.57 -19.07 2.32
N LEU A 58 4.88 -17.96 2.59
CA LEU A 58 5.31 -17.01 3.62
C LEU A 58 5.18 -17.63 5.01
N PRO A 59 6.14 -17.40 5.93
CA PRO A 59 5.98 -17.79 7.32
C PRO A 59 4.73 -17.14 7.95
N PHE A 60 4.01 -17.89 8.79
CA PHE A 60 2.78 -17.41 9.44
C PHE A 60 2.88 -16.02 10.10
N PRO A 61 3.98 -15.65 10.79
CA PRO A 61 4.12 -14.28 11.32
C PRO A 61 4.11 -13.21 10.23
N LEU A 62 4.68 -13.48 9.06
CA LEU A 62 4.70 -12.55 7.94
C LEU A 62 3.32 -12.43 7.28
N GLN A 63 2.59 -13.54 7.14
CA GLN A 63 1.20 -13.52 6.67
C GLN A 63 0.33 -12.62 7.58
N ASN A 64 0.42 -12.81 8.90
CA ASN A 64 -0.32 -11.97 9.86
C ASN A 64 0.07 -10.49 9.79
N ASN A 65 1.36 -10.19 9.63
CA ASN A 65 1.81 -8.81 9.49
C ASN A 65 1.22 -8.15 8.23
N ILE A 66 1.20 -8.85 7.09
CA ILE A 66 0.62 -8.33 5.85
C ILE A 66 -0.90 -8.16 6.00
N ALA A 67 -1.60 -9.13 6.60
CA ALA A 67 -3.04 -9.03 6.85
C ALA A 67 -3.40 -7.84 7.74
N ASN A 68 -2.65 -7.61 8.83
CA ASN A 68 -2.87 -6.49 9.74
C ASN A 68 -2.60 -5.13 9.07
N LEU A 69 -1.53 -5.03 8.27
CA LEU A 69 -1.25 -3.83 7.49
C LEU A 69 -2.33 -3.57 6.43
N GLY A 70 -2.82 -4.63 5.78
CA GLY A 70 -3.94 -4.53 4.83
C GLY A 70 -5.21 -3.99 5.49
N LEU A 71 -5.58 -4.52 6.66
CA LEU A 71 -6.71 -4.01 7.44
C LEU A 71 -6.54 -2.53 7.78
N PHE A 72 -5.36 -2.12 8.24
CA PHE A 72 -5.05 -0.71 8.50
C PHE A 72 -5.25 0.15 7.24
N ILE A 73 -4.73 -0.27 6.10
CA ILE A 73 -4.88 0.45 4.83
C ILE A 73 -6.34 0.55 4.41
N PHE A 74 -7.13 -0.52 4.57
CA PHE A 74 -8.54 -0.52 4.20
C PHE A 74 -9.34 0.47 5.05
N ASN A 75 -9.14 0.46 6.37
CA ASN A 75 -9.80 1.38 7.29
C ASN A 75 -9.38 2.83 7.00
N ARG A 76 -8.08 3.09 6.87
CA ARG A 76 -7.57 4.42 6.56
C ARG A 76 -8.09 4.93 5.22
N THR A 77 -8.25 4.07 4.22
CA THR A 77 -8.84 4.45 2.93
C THR A 77 -10.27 4.98 3.12
N LEU A 78 -11.09 4.30 3.92
CA LEU A 78 -12.46 4.74 4.20
C LEU A 78 -12.51 6.06 4.98
N GLU A 79 -11.63 6.21 5.99
CA GLU A 79 -11.47 7.46 6.74
C GLU A 79 -11.13 8.63 5.79
N MET A 80 -10.14 8.46 4.92
CA MET A 80 -9.76 9.49 3.94
C MET A 80 -10.89 9.84 2.97
N MET A 81 -11.66 8.85 2.51
CA MET A 81 -12.82 9.08 1.64
C MET A 81 -13.96 9.81 2.38
N ALA A 82 -14.04 9.69 3.70
CA ALA A 82 -14.98 10.42 4.55
C ALA A 82 -14.55 11.86 4.87
N GLY A 83 -13.37 12.29 4.39
CA GLY A 83 -12.88 13.67 4.55
C GLY A 83 -11.92 13.89 5.73
N GLU A 84 -11.23 12.84 6.18
CA GLU A 84 -10.15 12.92 7.19
C GLU A 84 -9.02 13.89 6.77
N ASP A 85 -8.23 14.35 7.75
CA ASP A 85 -7.07 15.23 7.52
C ASP A 85 -6.02 14.54 6.61
N PRO A 86 -5.52 15.21 5.54
CA PRO A 86 -4.48 14.66 4.66
C PRO A 86 -3.16 14.29 5.35
N VAL A 87 -2.87 14.78 6.56
CA VAL A 87 -1.75 14.29 7.39
C VAL A 87 -1.84 12.78 7.62
N ALA A 88 -3.05 12.23 7.70
CA ALA A 88 -3.30 10.81 7.88
C ALA A 88 -2.79 9.92 6.72
N LEU A 89 -2.51 10.50 5.54
CA LEU A 89 -1.91 9.80 4.39
C LEU A 89 -0.43 9.46 4.60
N GLU A 90 0.28 10.19 5.47
CA GLU A 90 1.72 10.00 5.68
C GLU A 90 2.05 8.56 6.10
N THR A 91 1.26 8.00 7.01
CA THR A 91 1.44 6.61 7.46
C THR A 91 1.30 5.61 6.31
N MET A 92 0.31 5.79 5.42
CA MET A 92 0.11 4.91 4.26
C MET A 92 1.30 5.00 3.29
N ILE A 93 1.78 6.22 3.03
CA ILE A 93 2.94 6.49 2.18
C ILE A 93 4.19 5.78 2.73
N ASN A 94 4.43 5.90 4.03
CA ASN A 94 5.60 5.32 4.69
C ASN A 94 5.56 3.80 4.73
N ILE A 95 4.38 3.21 4.94
CA ILE A 95 4.18 1.76 4.84
C ILE A 95 4.57 1.26 3.44
N ASN A 96 4.07 1.91 2.38
CA ASN A 96 4.38 1.51 1.01
C ASN A 96 5.88 1.61 0.70
N LYS A 97 6.52 2.72 1.08
CA LYS A 97 7.97 2.93 0.88
C LYS A 97 8.80 1.88 1.62
N SER A 98 8.42 1.57 2.86
CA SER A 98 9.13 0.60 3.71
C SER A 98 9.01 -0.81 3.14
N LEU A 99 7.81 -1.22 2.71
CA LEU A 99 7.60 -2.53 2.09
C LEU A 99 8.35 -2.65 0.76
N ALA A 100 8.31 -1.62 -0.09
CA ALA A 100 9.07 -1.59 -1.35
C ALA A 100 10.59 -1.64 -1.13
N ALA A 101 11.11 -1.00 -0.08
CA ALA A 101 12.51 -1.11 0.31
C ALA A 101 12.85 -2.54 0.77
N GLY A 102 11.99 -3.16 1.58
CA GLY A 102 12.13 -4.55 2.03
C GLY A 102 12.18 -5.55 0.86
N LEU A 103 11.28 -5.42 -0.11
CA LEU A 103 11.22 -6.27 -1.31
C LEU A 103 12.48 -6.13 -2.18
N ARG A 104 13.04 -4.93 -2.31
CA ARG A 104 14.30 -4.68 -3.04
C ARG A 104 15.55 -5.14 -2.27
N GLY A 105 15.50 -5.08 -0.94
CA GLY A 105 16.58 -5.53 -0.05
C GLY A 105 16.65 -7.04 0.11
N GLN A 106 15.54 -7.75 -0.05
CA GLN A 106 15.49 -9.21 -0.16
C GLN A 106 15.96 -9.68 -1.54
N LYS A 107 17.23 -9.45 -1.85
CA LYS A 107 17.94 -10.28 -2.83
C LYS A 107 17.89 -11.71 -2.29
N ALA A 108 17.38 -12.65 -3.10
CA ALA A 108 17.21 -14.05 -2.70
C ALA A 108 18.43 -14.54 -1.91
N ALA A 109 18.19 -15.06 -0.70
CA ALA A 109 19.24 -15.76 0.03
C ALA A 109 19.83 -16.83 -0.90
N PRO A 110 21.17 -16.98 -0.95
CA PRO A 110 21.82 -17.94 -1.84
C PRO A 110 21.41 -19.38 -1.54
#